data_AF-A0A2W2EN68-F1
#
_entry.id   AF-A0A2W2EN68-F1
#
_cell.length_a   1.000
_cell.length_b   1.000
_cell.length_c   1.000
_cell.angle_alpha   90.00
_cell.angle_beta   90.00
_cell.angle_gamma   90.00
#
_symmetry.space_group_name_H-M   'P 1'
#
loop_
_entity.id
_entity.type
_entity.pdbx_description
1 polymer ?
#
loop_
_entity_poly.entity_id
_entity_poly.type
_entity_poly.pdbx_seq_one_letter_code
_entity_poly.pdbx_strand_id
1 'polypeptide(L)'
;MTWQALSDEAQAAIGEVCRVYGAALADYCRAELSEGDAEQAACAALISAHDHVGRLAEPEQLRAWLYALARAHRTLLATANAASTGSWTRPGAGSLLAEALTALPKPYQEVLDLAVRHRLSHLEIALIFDAGAVEVEHLVAAAAHRLETWIAAVSAARSGGCQELAKALAGPAPPSRRLRTHISQHIDRCVTCQSAPRTTTAAALLQQMPIKAAPATMAVRLTEAQPLAGDVEWRADGFPPQTHTLQEALADLPPAPAARPAAGGHGNRPAPDRDEEFRAWERRSQASEEFWDRRDDEADPEARLSLRPLLPVVRVGGLIVAGVATVLGAGAAWSSLQPNPRPVAAVAPGASATVTLLADPPLLDPLPEDPPTEQRT
;
A
#
# COMPACT_ATOMS: atom_id res chain seq x y z
N MET A 1 -16.90 -16.16 6.70
CA MET A 1 -18.08 -15.52 7.33
C MET A 1 -18.58 -14.44 6.37
N THR A 2 -19.89 -14.16 6.27
CA THR A 2 -20.39 -13.07 5.40
C THR A 2 -20.49 -11.76 6.19
N TRP A 3 -20.30 -10.60 5.57
CA TRP A 3 -20.34 -9.27 6.23
C TRP A 3 -21.59 -9.05 7.09
N GLN A 4 -22.75 -9.50 6.60
CA GLN A 4 -24.04 -9.39 7.30
C GLN A 4 -24.13 -10.23 8.57
N ALA A 5 -23.27 -11.24 8.73
CA ALA A 5 -23.22 -12.07 9.92
C ALA A 5 -22.31 -11.50 11.03
N LEU A 6 -21.57 -10.42 10.73
CA LEU A 6 -20.73 -9.71 11.71
C LEU A 6 -21.59 -8.88 12.66
N SER A 7 -21.14 -8.75 13.92
CA SER A 7 -21.76 -7.81 14.86
C SER A 7 -21.54 -6.36 14.43
N ASP A 8 -22.41 -5.44 14.88
CA ASP A 8 -22.25 -4.01 14.61
C ASP A 8 -20.89 -3.47 15.10
N GLU A 9 -20.38 -3.99 16.22
CA GLU A 9 -19.06 -3.64 16.75
C GLU A 9 -17.93 -4.11 15.82
N ALA A 10 -18.02 -5.33 15.27
CA ALA A 10 -17.05 -5.84 14.31
C ALA A 10 -17.08 -5.03 13.01
N GLN A 11 -18.27 -4.69 12.50
CA GLN A 11 -18.42 -3.84 11.32
C GLN A 11 -17.84 -2.44 11.54
N ALA A 12 -18.07 -1.84 12.71
CA ALA A 12 -17.49 -0.55 13.08
C ALA A 12 -15.97 -0.61 13.18
N ALA A 13 -15.41 -1.65 13.78
CA ALA A 13 -13.96 -1.85 13.89
C ALA A 13 -13.31 -2.00 12.50
N ILE A 14 -13.88 -2.82 11.62
CA ILE A 14 -13.39 -2.96 10.23
C ILE A 14 -13.49 -1.61 9.50
N GLY A 15 -14.60 -0.88 9.67
CA GLY A 15 -14.80 0.44 9.09
C GLY A 15 -13.71 1.44 9.51
N GLU A 16 -13.27 1.41 10.76
CA GLU A 16 -12.19 2.27 11.26
C GLU A 16 -10.83 1.89 10.67
N VAL A 17 -10.47 0.60 10.64
CA VAL A 17 -9.24 0.15 9.99
C VAL A 17 -9.25 0.47 8.49
N CYS A 18 -10.41 0.31 7.84
CA CYS A 18 -10.66 0.69 6.46
C CYS A 18 -10.42 2.18 6.20
N ARG A 19 -10.89 3.05 7.10
CA ARG A 19 -10.69 4.51 7.01
C ARG A 19 -9.21 4.90 7.10
N VAL A 20 -8.43 4.19 7.94
CA VAL A 20 -7.00 4.48 8.16
C VAL A 20 -6.13 3.89 7.05
N TYR A 21 -6.35 2.62 6.68
CA TYR A 21 -5.43 1.86 5.82
C TYR A 21 -5.97 1.59 4.43
N GLY A 22 -7.28 1.67 4.20
CA GLY A 22 -7.90 1.17 2.97
C GLY A 22 -7.41 1.85 1.69
N ALA A 23 -7.16 3.16 1.74
CA ALA A 23 -6.56 3.89 0.62
C ALA A 23 -5.17 3.33 0.25
N ALA A 24 -4.31 3.14 1.27
CA ALA A 24 -2.96 2.65 1.08
C ALA A 24 -2.93 1.18 0.64
N LEU A 25 -3.78 0.32 1.21
CA LEU A 25 -3.87 -1.08 0.81
C LEU A 25 -4.41 -1.23 -0.63
N ALA A 26 -5.42 -0.44 -1.01
CA ALA A 26 -5.94 -0.43 -2.37
C ALA A 26 -4.89 0.09 -3.37
N ASP A 27 -4.14 1.14 -3.03
CA ASP A 27 -3.05 1.65 -3.88
C ASP A 27 -1.93 0.62 -4.06
N TYR A 28 -1.53 -0.06 -2.98
CA TYR A 28 -0.54 -1.14 -3.02
C TYR A 28 -0.99 -2.29 -3.92
N CYS A 29 -2.27 -2.68 -3.84
CA CYS A 29 -2.83 -3.71 -4.71
C CYS A 29 -2.88 -3.27 -6.19
N ARG A 30 -3.08 -1.98 -6.47
CA ARG A 30 -3.11 -1.41 -7.83
C ARG A 30 -1.76 -1.43 -8.54
N ALA A 31 -0.65 -1.73 -7.85
CA ALA A 31 0.63 -1.93 -8.51
C ALA A 31 0.56 -3.12 -9.50
N GLU A 32 -0.26 -4.14 -9.20
CA GLU A 32 -0.37 -5.36 -10.02
C GLU A 32 -1.78 -5.63 -10.55
N LEU A 33 -2.81 -5.10 -9.91
CA LEU A 33 -4.20 -5.34 -10.25
C LEU A 33 -4.89 -4.14 -10.89
N SER A 34 -5.97 -4.42 -11.62
CA SER A 34 -6.95 -3.43 -12.05
C SER A 34 -7.55 -2.68 -10.85
N GLU A 35 -8.18 -1.54 -11.08
CA GLU A 35 -8.77 -0.73 -9.99
C GLU A 35 -9.80 -1.50 -9.16
N GLY A 36 -10.71 -2.22 -9.81
CA GLY A 36 -11.74 -3.01 -9.14
C GLY A 36 -11.16 -4.19 -8.37
N ASP A 37 -10.23 -4.94 -8.99
CA ASP A 37 -9.61 -6.09 -8.34
C ASP A 37 -8.72 -5.66 -7.16
N ALA A 38 -8.06 -4.51 -7.26
CA ALA A 38 -7.23 -3.99 -6.17
C ALA A 38 -8.07 -3.54 -4.97
N GLU A 39 -9.21 -2.90 -5.21
CA GLU A 39 -10.17 -2.56 -4.18
C GLU A 39 -10.75 -3.82 -3.52
N GLN A 40 -11.08 -4.84 -4.32
CA GLN A 40 -11.53 -6.14 -3.82
C GLN A 40 -10.46 -6.81 -2.94
N ALA A 41 -9.19 -6.82 -3.38
CA ALA A 41 -8.08 -7.37 -2.61
C ALA A 41 -7.89 -6.67 -1.26
N ALA A 42 -7.97 -5.33 -1.25
CA ALA A 42 -7.85 -4.54 -0.03
C ALA A 42 -9.02 -4.79 0.95
N CYS A 43 -10.26 -4.85 0.44
CA CYS A 43 -11.42 -5.17 1.27
C CYS A 43 -11.33 -6.59 1.84
N ALA A 44 -10.95 -7.57 1.03
CA ALA A 44 -10.76 -8.95 1.46
C ALA A 44 -9.66 -9.10 2.53
N ALA A 45 -8.58 -8.31 2.43
CA ALA A 45 -7.55 -8.23 3.46
C ALA A 45 -8.10 -7.70 4.79
N LEU A 46 -8.95 -6.67 4.76
CA LEU A 46 -9.58 -6.11 5.97
C LEU A 46 -10.55 -7.10 6.62
N ILE A 47 -11.34 -7.85 5.84
CA ILE A 47 -12.20 -8.92 6.38
C ILE A 47 -11.35 -10.06 6.97
N SER A 48 -10.26 -10.44 6.28
CA SER A 48 -9.34 -11.48 6.78
C SER A 48 -8.64 -11.05 8.07
N ALA A 49 -8.33 -9.76 8.21
CA ALA A 49 -7.74 -9.22 9.42
C ALA A 49 -8.67 -9.39 10.62
N HIS A 50 -9.97 -9.18 10.46
CA HIS A 50 -10.96 -9.44 11.50
C HIS A 50 -11.04 -10.93 11.86
N ASP A 51 -11.22 -11.80 10.86
CA ASP A 51 -11.38 -13.24 11.05
C ASP A 51 -10.14 -13.91 11.69
N HIS A 52 -8.96 -13.31 11.52
CA HIS A 52 -7.69 -13.88 11.95
C HIS A 52 -6.91 -13.00 12.92
N VAL A 53 -7.54 -11.99 13.54
CA VAL A 53 -6.85 -11.06 14.46
C VAL A 53 -6.16 -11.79 15.61
N GLY A 54 -6.71 -12.91 16.07
CA GLY A 54 -6.11 -13.75 17.11
C GLY A 54 -4.78 -14.42 16.74
N ARG A 55 -4.36 -14.34 15.46
CA ARG A 55 -3.04 -14.81 15.01
C ARG A 55 -1.96 -13.74 15.10
N LEU A 56 -2.35 -12.45 15.18
CA LEU A 56 -1.39 -11.37 15.34
C LEU A 56 -0.81 -11.43 16.76
N ALA A 57 0.44 -11.89 16.87
CA ALA A 57 1.12 -12.02 18.16
C ALA A 57 1.38 -10.65 18.81
N GLU A 58 1.86 -9.70 18.01
CA GLU A 58 2.31 -8.40 18.47
C GLU A 58 1.51 -7.27 17.81
N PRO A 59 0.75 -6.46 18.57
CA PRO A 59 -0.11 -5.42 18.01
C PRO A 59 0.61 -4.35 17.18
N GLU A 60 1.87 -4.04 17.48
CA GLU A 60 2.69 -3.09 16.73
C GLU A 60 2.98 -3.56 15.29
N GLN A 61 2.85 -4.86 15.03
CA GLN A 61 3.05 -5.43 13.70
C GLN A 61 1.79 -5.35 12.82
N LEU A 62 0.68 -4.78 13.34
CA LEU A 62 -0.59 -4.68 12.63
C LEU A 62 -0.43 -4.10 11.22
N ARG A 63 0.39 -3.06 11.04
CA ARG A 63 0.61 -2.46 9.72
C ARG A 63 1.24 -3.46 8.75
N ALA A 64 2.38 -4.05 9.11
CA ALA A 64 3.03 -5.09 8.29
C ALA A 64 2.09 -6.26 7.98
N TRP A 65 1.33 -6.70 8.98
CA TRP A 65 0.39 -7.81 8.86
C TRP A 65 -0.76 -7.51 7.89
N LEU A 66 -1.31 -6.30 7.90
CA LEU A 66 -2.31 -5.85 6.92
C LEU A 66 -1.76 -5.83 5.48
N TYR A 67 -0.51 -5.39 5.29
CA TYR A 67 0.15 -5.44 3.97
C TYR A 67 0.42 -6.88 3.52
N ALA A 68 0.77 -7.78 4.43
CA ALA A 68 0.96 -9.21 4.14
C ALA A 68 -0.36 -9.87 3.70
N LEU A 69 -1.48 -9.54 4.35
CA LEU A 69 -2.82 -9.95 3.95
C LEU A 69 -3.21 -9.39 2.59
N ALA A 70 -2.98 -8.09 2.37
CA ALA A 70 -3.24 -7.45 1.09
C ALA A 70 -2.42 -8.09 -0.04
N ARG A 71 -1.14 -8.41 0.22
CA ARG A 71 -0.27 -9.12 -0.73
C ARG A 71 -0.82 -10.51 -1.07
N ALA A 72 -1.22 -11.29 -0.07
CA ALA A 72 -1.80 -12.62 -0.29
C ALA A 72 -3.07 -12.56 -1.16
N HIS A 73 -4.00 -11.64 -0.86
CA HIS A 73 -5.20 -11.43 -1.70
C HIS A 73 -4.86 -10.92 -3.10
N ARG A 74 -3.89 -10.02 -3.21
CA ARG A 74 -3.41 -9.51 -4.50
C ARG A 74 -2.89 -10.65 -5.37
N THR A 75 -2.09 -11.55 -4.82
CA THR A 75 -1.61 -12.74 -5.53
C THR A 75 -2.77 -13.63 -5.95
N LEU A 76 -3.69 -13.96 -5.03
CA LEU A 76 -4.84 -14.83 -5.36
C LEU A 76 -5.65 -14.27 -6.52
N LEU A 77 -5.98 -12.98 -6.49
CA LEU A 77 -6.73 -12.34 -7.57
C LEU A 77 -5.92 -12.22 -8.87
N ALA A 78 -4.62 -11.93 -8.80
CA ALA A 78 -3.77 -11.91 -9.98
C ALA A 78 -3.69 -13.29 -10.67
N THR A 79 -3.67 -14.36 -9.87
CA THR A 79 -3.71 -15.74 -10.40
C THR A 79 -5.07 -16.12 -10.97
N ALA A 80 -6.16 -15.67 -10.34
CA ALA A 80 -7.52 -15.94 -10.82
C ALA A 80 -7.89 -15.12 -12.06
N ASN A 81 -7.38 -13.90 -12.19
CA ASN A 81 -7.65 -12.98 -13.29
C ASN A 81 -6.37 -12.46 -13.94
N ALA A 82 -5.81 -13.25 -14.86
CA ALA A 82 -4.61 -12.88 -15.62
C ALA A 82 -4.79 -11.66 -16.55
N ALA A 83 -6.03 -11.23 -16.82
CA ALA A 83 -6.32 -10.01 -17.58
C ALA A 83 -6.24 -8.74 -16.72
N SER A 84 -6.23 -8.89 -15.39
CA SER A 84 -6.04 -7.80 -14.45
C SER A 84 -4.64 -7.19 -14.64
N THR A 85 -4.61 -5.90 -14.97
CA THR A 85 -3.36 -5.19 -15.23
C THR A 85 -3.18 -4.00 -14.31
N GLY A 86 -2.10 -4.05 -13.54
CA GLY A 86 -1.68 -3.02 -12.62
C GLY A 86 -1.41 -1.67 -13.29
N SER A 87 -1.56 -0.62 -12.50
CA SER A 87 -1.35 0.78 -12.90
C SER A 87 0.04 1.04 -13.48
N TRP A 88 1.06 0.31 -13.03
CA TRP A 88 2.44 0.45 -13.52
C TRP A 88 2.60 -0.16 -14.92
N THR A 89 1.78 -1.16 -15.27
CA THR A 89 1.88 -1.90 -16.54
C THR A 89 0.95 -1.38 -17.63
N ARG A 90 0.12 -0.36 -17.35
CA ARG A 90 -0.89 0.13 -18.30
C ARG A 90 -0.24 0.85 -19.48
N PRO A 91 -0.51 0.44 -20.73
CA PRO A 91 -0.10 1.18 -21.93
C PRO A 91 -0.63 2.62 -21.88
N GLY A 92 0.25 3.61 -22.04
CA GLY A 92 -0.11 5.04 -21.98
C GLY A 92 0.34 5.78 -20.71
N ALA A 93 0.90 5.08 -19.71
CA ALA A 93 1.69 5.71 -18.66
C ALA A 93 3.08 6.12 -19.22
N GLY A 94 3.10 7.08 -20.15
CA GLY A 94 4.28 7.45 -20.96
C GLY A 94 5.37 8.23 -20.22
N SER A 95 5.47 8.11 -18.89
CA SER A 95 6.56 8.74 -18.15
C SER A 95 7.80 7.84 -18.17
N LEU A 96 8.97 8.47 -18.22
CA LEU A 96 10.25 7.76 -18.10
C LEU A 96 10.32 6.92 -16.81
N LEU A 97 9.69 7.41 -15.73
CA LEU A 97 9.61 6.70 -14.46
C LEU A 97 8.80 5.40 -14.57
N ALA A 98 7.63 5.41 -15.21
CA ALA A 98 6.84 4.20 -15.41
C ALA A 98 7.57 3.18 -16.30
N GLU A 99 8.23 3.64 -17.37
CA GLU A 99 9.09 2.77 -18.20
C GLU A 99 10.23 2.14 -17.37
N ALA A 100 10.90 2.94 -16.55
CA ALA A 100 11.99 2.49 -15.68
C ALA A 100 11.50 1.46 -14.66
N LEU A 101 10.43 1.75 -13.91
CA LEU A 101 9.86 0.85 -12.92
C LEU A 101 9.48 -0.49 -13.55
N THR A 102 8.83 -0.47 -14.72
CA THR A 102 8.46 -1.73 -15.38
C THR A 102 9.65 -2.51 -15.94
N ALA A 103 10.82 -1.87 -16.10
CA ALA A 103 12.07 -2.49 -16.53
C ALA A 103 12.86 -3.13 -15.38
N LEU A 104 12.51 -2.82 -14.12
CA LEU A 104 13.08 -3.46 -12.93
C LEU A 104 12.53 -4.89 -12.76
N PRO A 105 13.27 -5.80 -12.11
CA PRO A 105 12.72 -7.05 -11.59
C PRO A 105 11.53 -6.81 -10.65
N LYS A 106 10.56 -7.74 -10.63
CA LYS A 106 9.33 -7.61 -9.83
C LYS A 106 9.58 -7.42 -8.33
N PRO A 107 10.48 -8.17 -7.68
CA PRO A 107 10.81 -7.94 -6.27
C PRO A 107 11.34 -6.53 -6.00
N TYR A 108 12.16 -5.98 -6.92
CA TYR A 108 12.72 -4.64 -6.77
C TYR A 108 11.64 -3.55 -6.88
N GLN A 109 10.66 -3.75 -7.78
CA GLN A 109 9.50 -2.86 -7.89
C GLN A 109 8.72 -2.81 -6.57
N GLU A 110 8.42 -4.00 -6.02
CA GLU A 110 7.59 -4.15 -4.84
C GLU A 110 8.25 -3.57 -3.58
N VAL A 111 9.54 -3.85 -3.33
CA VAL A 111 10.22 -3.30 -2.15
C VAL A 111 10.42 -1.79 -2.23
N LEU A 112 10.59 -1.23 -3.43
CA LEU A 112 10.63 0.23 -3.60
C LEU A 112 9.26 0.87 -3.34
N ASP A 113 8.18 0.26 -3.82
CA ASP A 113 6.82 0.73 -3.56
C ASP A 113 6.55 0.75 -2.05
N LEU A 114 6.84 -0.37 -1.37
CA LEU A 114 6.65 -0.52 0.06
C LEU A 114 7.50 0.46 0.88
N ALA A 115 8.81 0.54 0.61
CA ALA A 115 9.72 1.38 1.39
C ALA A 115 9.52 2.87 1.14
N VAL A 116 9.22 3.27 -0.10
CA VAL A 116 9.21 4.69 -0.48
C VAL A 116 7.80 5.26 -0.53
N ARG A 117 6.88 4.64 -1.27
CA ARG A 117 5.52 5.19 -1.44
C ARG A 117 4.65 4.89 -0.23
N HIS A 118 4.72 3.67 0.27
CA HIS A 118 3.96 3.23 1.44
C HIS A 118 4.68 3.48 2.77
N ARG A 119 5.97 3.86 2.73
CA ARG A 119 6.79 4.22 3.90
C ARG A 119 6.77 3.13 4.98
N LEU A 120 6.89 1.87 4.57
CA LEU A 120 7.16 0.77 5.50
C LEU A 120 8.64 0.78 5.85
N SER A 121 8.95 0.55 7.12
CA SER A 121 10.31 0.31 7.57
C SER A 121 10.84 -1.00 6.98
N HIS A 122 12.17 -1.13 6.91
CA HIS A 122 12.79 -2.38 6.44
C HIS A 122 12.42 -3.59 7.32
N LEU A 123 12.10 -3.35 8.60
CA LEU A 123 11.59 -4.39 9.50
C LEU A 123 10.20 -4.85 9.08
N GLU A 124 9.27 -3.93 8.82
CA GLU A 124 7.91 -4.31 8.43
C GLU A 124 7.91 -5.04 7.09
N ILE A 125 8.76 -4.63 6.16
CA ILE A 125 8.98 -5.35 4.90
C ILE A 125 9.57 -6.73 5.18
N ALA A 126 10.56 -6.85 6.07
CA ALA A 126 11.12 -8.14 6.49
C ALA A 126 10.07 -9.09 7.06
N LEU A 127 9.17 -8.59 7.92
CA LEU A 127 8.04 -9.36 8.46
C LEU A 127 7.08 -9.86 7.36
N ILE A 128 6.79 -9.00 6.37
CA ILE A 128 5.95 -9.38 5.23
C ILE A 128 6.58 -10.56 4.49
N PHE A 129 7.86 -10.46 4.13
CA PHE A 129 8.52 -11.41 3.23
C PHE A 129 9.23 -12.61 3.89
N ASP A 130 9.21 -12.71 5.23
CA ASP A 130 10.00 -13.69 5.99
C ASP A 130 11.50 -13.60 5.70
N ALA A 131 12.04 -12.37 5.73
CA ALA A 131 13.44 -12.07 5.39
C ALA A 131 14.14 -11.30 6.53
N GLY A 132 15.47 -11.13 6.45
CA GLY A 132 16.21 -10.28 7.39
C GLY A 132 16.07 -8.79 7.06
N ALA A 133 15.91 -7.92 8.07
CA ALA A 133 15.81 -6.47 7.87
C ALA A 133 17.03 -5.86 7.14
N VAL A 134 18.23 -6.36 7.42
CA VAL A 134 19.47 -5.94 6.73
C VAL A 134 19.48 -6.39 5.26
N GLU A 135 18.94 -7.58 4.98
CA GLU A 135 18.81 -8.09 3.61
C GLU A 135 17.83 -7.22 2.81
N VAL A 136 16.71 -6.84 3.43
CA VAL A 136 15.74 -5.91 2.86
C VAL A 136 16.34 -4.53 2.62
N GLU A 137 17.10 -3.99 3.57
CA GLU A 137 17.81 -2.70 3.42
C GLU A 137 18.74 -2.72 2.20
N HIS A 138 19.57 -3.76 2.06
CA HIS A 138 20.43 -3.92 0.89
C HIS A 138 19.63 -4.08 -0.40
N LEU A 139 18.50 -4.79 -0.37
CA LEU A 139 17.64 -4.99 -1.53
C LEU A 139 16.97 -3.68 -1.98
N VAL A 140 16.49 -2.87 -1.04
CA VAL A 140 15.93 -1.53 -1.31
C VAL A 140 17.00 -0.62 -1.90
N ALA A 141 18.21 -0.61 -1.33
CA ALA A 141 19.33 0.17 -1.86
C ALA A 141 19.72 -0.26 -3.28
N ALA A 142 19.78 -1.57 -3.55
CA ALA A 142 20.07 -2.11 -4.88
C ALA A 142 18.97 -1.77 -5.89
N ALA A 143 17.69 -1.88 -5.48
CA ALA A 143 16.55 -1.51 -6.30
C ALA A 143 16.57 -0.01 -6.65
N ALA A 144 16.83 0.86 -5.67
CA ALA A 144 16.96 2.30 -5.86
C ALA A 144 18.10 2.63 -6.82
N HIS A 145 19.29 2.06 -6.60
CA HIS A 145 20.45 2.25 -7.47
C HIS A 145 20.16 1.85 -8.92
N ARG A 146 19.45 0.73 -9.12
CA ARG A 146 19.07 0.25 -10.46
C ARG A 146 18.07 1.16 -11.16
N LEU A 147 17.07 1.65 -10.43
CA LEU A 147 16.10 2.62 -10.95
C LEU A 147 16.77 3.94 -11.38
N GLU A 148 17.60 4.51 -10.50
CA GLU A 148 18.32 5.76 -10.75
C GLU A 148 19.28 5.63 -11.93
N THR A 149 20.02 4.52 -11.99
CA THR A 149 20.95 4.23 -13.08
C THR A 149 20.22 4.06 -14.41
N TRP A 150 19.07 3.37 -14.41
CA TRP A 150 18.27 3.21 -15.62
C TRP A 150 17.79 4.57 -16.17
N ILE A 151 17.24 5.42 -15.30
CA ILE A 151 16.77 6.76 -15.66
C ILE A 151 17.91 7.66 -16.15
N ALA A 152 19.05 7.65 -15.44
CA ALA A 152 20.24 8.41 -15.83
C ALA A 152 20.76 7.97 -17.20
N ALA A 153 20.89 6.65 -17.42
CA ALA A 153 21.38 6.10 -18.68
C ALA A 153 20.45 6.43 -19.87
N VAL A 154 19.13 6.28 -19.71
CA VAL A 154 18.16 6.60 -20.76
C VAL A 154 18.12 8.10 -21.05
N SER A 155 18.18 8.94 -20.01
CA SER A 155 18.23 10.41 -20.18
C SER A 155 19.52 10.86 -20.89
N ALA A 156 20.67 10.28 -20.52
CA ALA A 156 21.95 10.55 -21.15
C ALA A 156 21.98 10.08 -22.60
N ALA A 157 21.45 8.88 -22.91
CA ALA A 157 21.36 8.38 -24.28
C ALA A 157 20.49 9.27 -25.17
N ARG A 158 19.34 9.74 -24.67
CA ARG A 158 18.47 10.71 -25.37
C ARG A 158 19.16 12.06 -25.61
N SER A 159 20.15 12.40 -24.79
CA SER A 159 20.93 13.65 -24.89
C SER A 159 22.25 13.50 -25.65
N GLY A 160 22.46 12.37 -26.35
CA GLY A 160 23.66 12.14 -27.19
C GLY A 160 24.80 11.36 -26.52
N GLY A 161 24.56 10.74 -25.35
CA GLY A 161 25.52 9.89 -24.66
C GLY A 161 25.75 8.53 -25.34
N CYS A 162 25.19 7.46 -24.78
CA CYS A 162 25.39 6.11 -25.33
C CYS A 162 24.60 5.91 -26.65
N GLN A 163 25.31 5.85 -27.78
CA GLN A 163 24.70 5.73 -29.12
C GLN A 163 23.96 4.41 -29.33
N GLU A 164 24.47 3.29 -28.81
CA GLU A 164 23.83 1.98 -28.93
C GLU A 164 22.49 1.95 -28.19
N LEU A 165 22.46 2.51 -26.97
CA LEU A 165 21.20 2.68 -26.24
C LEU A 165 20.26 3.65 -26.95
N ALA A 166 20.77 4.76 -27.50
CA ALA A 166 19.96 5.71 -28.25
C ALA A 166 19.28 5.07 -29.49
N LYS A 167 20.00 4.21 -30.22
CA LYS A 167 19.42 3.44 -31.35
C LYS A 167 18.31 2.50 -30.88
N ALA A 168 18.51 1.81 -29.75
CA ALA A 168 17.48 0.93 -29.20
C ALA A 168 16.22 1.69 -28.75
N LEU A 169 16.37 2.93 -28.30
CA LEU A 169 15.27 3.81 -27.88
C LEU A 169 14.56 4.53 -29.03
N ALA A 170 15.12 4.53 -30.25
CA ALA A 170 14.53 5.19 -31.41
C ALA A 170 13.29 4.47 -31.98
N GLY A 171 12.97 3.28 -31.46
CA GLY A 171 11.78 2.51 -31.82
C GLY A 171 10.47 3.12 -31.28
N PRO A 172 9.32 2.48 -31.58
CA PRO A 172 8.03 2.91 -31.07
C PRO A 172 7.96 2.83 -29.54
N ALA A 173 7.41 3.87 -28.90
CA ALA A 173 7.14 3.90 -27.47
C ALA A 173 5.69 3.47 -27.17
N PRO A 174 5.43 2.77 -26.05
CA PRO A 174 6.40 2.28 -25.08
C PRO A 174 7.16 1.02 -25.56
N PRO A 175 8.40 0.77 -25.09
CA PRO A 175 9.19 -0.38 -25.50
C PRO A 175 8.53 -1.71 -25.09
N SER A 176 8.59 -2.70 -25.99
CA SER A 176 8.12 -4.06 -25.71
C SER A 176 8.84 -4.67 -24.50
N ARG A 177 8.25 -5.67 -23.84
CA ARG A 177 8.89 -6.38 -22.71
C ARG A 177 10.30 -6.88 -23.07
N ARG A 178 10.46 -7.49 -24.25
CA ARG A 178 11.76 -8.00 -24.73
C ARG A 178 12.78 -6.88 -24.91
N LEU A 179 12.35 -5.74 -25.46
CA LEU A 179 13.22 -4.58 -25.63
C LEU A 179 13.62 -3.97 -24.28
N ARG A 180 12.70 -3.88 -23.31
CA ARG A 180 13.03 -3.43 -21.94
C ARG A 180 14.09 -4.31 -21.30
N THR A 181 13.97 -5.64 -21.41
CA THR A 181 15.00 -6.57 -20.94
C THR A 181 16.35 -6.34 -21.61
N HIS A 182 16.38 -6.13 -22.93
CA HIS A 182 17.61 -5.84 -23.67
C HIS A 182 18.24 -4.50 -23.24
N ILE A 183 17.42 -3.46 -23.03
CA ILE A 183 17.86 -2.16 -22.51
C ILE A 183 18.50 -2.32 -21.14
N SER A 184 17.84 -3.00 -20.19
CA SER A 184 18.39 -3.23 -18.85
C SER A 184 19.73 -3.97 -18.91
N GLN A 185 19.82 -5.04 -19.72
CA GLN A 185 21.08 -5.79 -19.90
C GLN A 185 22.20 -4.94 -20.50
N HIS A 186 21.88 -4.05 -21.44
CA HIS A 186 22.85 -3.12 -22.00
C HIS A 186 23.36 -2.14 -20.93
N ILE A 187 22.44 -1.53 -20.17
CA ILE A 187 22.79 -0.59 -19.10
C ILE A 187 23.69 -1.26 -18.07
N ASP A 188 23.38 -2.50 -17.68
CA ASP A 188 24.18 -3.26 -16.70
C ASP A 188 25.63 -3.49 -17.16
N ARG A 189 25.88 -3.62 -18.47
CA ARG A 189 27.20 -3.98 -19.06
C ARG A 189 27.96 -2.81 -19.67
N CYS A 190 27.28 -1.71 -19.98
CA CYS A 190 27.87 -0.57 -20.68
C CYS A 190 28.45 0.45 -19.69
N VAL A 191 29.77 0.61 -19.69
CA VAL A 191 30.46 1.58 -18.81
C VAL A 191 29.93 3.01 -18.96
N THR A 192 29.59 3.44 -20.19
CA THR A 192 29.01 4.77 -20.44
C THR A 192 27.64 4.93 -19.79
N CYS A 193 26.79 3.90 -19.83
CA CYS A 193 25.48 3.93 -19.18
C CYS A 193 25.62 3.91 -17.65
N GLN A 194 26.52 3.06 -17.13
CA GLN A 194 26.77 2.96 -15.68
C GLN A 194 27.38 4.23 -15.08
N SER A 195 28.13 4.98 -15.89
CA SER A 195 28.76 6.25 -15.50
C SER A 195 27.87 7.47 -15.72
N ALA A 196 26.64 7.29 -16.21
CA ALA A 196 25.72 8.39 -16.43
C ALA A 196 25.42 9.11 -15.10
N PRO A 197 25.48 10.46 -15.06
CA PRO A 197 25.27 11.20 -13.82
C PRO A 197 23.82 11.03 -13.35
N ARG A 198 23.66 10.51 -12.13
CA ARG A 198 22.37 10.41 -11.44
C ARG A 198 22.02 11.78 -10.86
N THR A 199 21.00 12.42 -11.43
CA THR A 199 20.54 13.76 -11.02
C THR A 199 19.29 13.74 -10.13
N THR A 200 18.71 12.55 -9.92
CA THR A 200 17.49 12.39 -9.11
C THR A 200 17.55 11.04 -8.40
N THR A 201 17.11 11.01 -7.15
CA THR A 201 17.02 9.79 -6.33
C THR A 201 15.72 9.02 -6.58
N ALA A 202 15.70 7.72 -6.33
CA ALA A 202 14.48 6.90 -6.35
C ALA A 202 13.37 7.48 -5.45
N ALA A 203 13.73 7.98 -4.26
CA ALA A 203 12.81 8.64 -3.35
C ALA A 203 12.09 9.84 -4.00
N ALA A 204 12.86 10.81 -4.52
CA ALA A 204 12.32 11.99 -5.20
C ALA A 204 11.49 11.65 -6.46
N LEU A 205 11.81 10.56 -7.15
CA LEU A 205 11.03 10.08 -8.30
C LEU A 205 9.67 9.53 -7.86
N LEU A 206 9.67 8.63 -6.87
CA LEU A 206 8.46 7.96 -6.40
C LEU A 206 7.55 8.88 -5.58
N GLN A 207 8.08 9.94 -4.97
CA GLN A 207 7.27 11.01 -4.35
C GLN A 207 6.32 11.70 -5.35
N GLN A 208 6.59 11.62 -6.66
CA GLN A 208 5.70 12.15 -7.71
C GLN A 208 4.48 11.25 -7.95
N MET A 209 4.42 10.09 -7.29
CA MET A 209 3.34 9.11 -7.41
C MET A 209 2.61 8.99 -6.06
N PRO A 210 1.74 9.95 -5.70
CA PRO A 210 1.05 9.93 -4.42
C PRO A 210 0.15 8.69 -4.29
N ILE A 211 -0.07 8.24 -3.05
CA ILE A 211 -1.07 7.22 -2.73
C ILE A 211 -2.44 7.75 -3.15
N LYS A 212 -3.16 6.98 -3.98
CA LYS A 212 -4.51 7.35 -4.37
C LYS A 212 -5.46 7.32 -3.19
N ALA A 213 -6.41 8.25 -3.18
CA ALA A 213 -7.52 8.21 -2.24
C ALA A 213 -8.31 6.89 -2.36
N ALA A 214 -8.88 6.43 -1.25
CA ALA A 214 -9.75 5.25 -1.23
C ALA A 214 -10.92 5.45 -2.22
N PRO A 215 -11.24 4.44 -3.04
CA PRO A 215 -12.45 4.49 -3.86
C PRO A 215 -13.70 4.69 -3.00
N ALA A 216 -14.64 5.51 -3.46
CA ALA A 216 -15.92 5.72 -2.74
C ALA A 216 -16.76 4.44 -2.64
N THR A 217 -16.50 3.46 -3.52
CA THR A 217 -17.15 2.15 -3.57
C THR A 217 -16.67 1.18 -2.49
N MET A 218 -15.64 1.53 -1.72
CA MET A 218 -14.97 0.58 -0.81
C MET A 218 -15.90 0.09 0.30
N ALA A 219 -16.81 0.95 0.78
CA ALA A 219 -17.83 0.56 1.75
C ALA A 219 -18.78 -0.52 1.21
N VAL A 220 -19.15 -0.44 -0.07
CA VAL A 220 -19.97 -1.48 -0.74
C VAL A 220 -19.14 -2.73 -0.94
N ARG A 221 -17.89 -2.61 -1.39
CA ARG A 221 -16.99 -3.75 -1.60
C ARG A 221 -16.67 -4.54 -0.33
N LEU A 222 -16.61 -3.89 0.83
CA LEU A 222 -16.49 -4.59 2.11
C LEU A 222 -17.62 -5.59 2.35
N THR A 223 -18.84 -5.29 1.87
CA THR A 223 -19.99 -6.20 2.03
C THR A 223 -19.90 -7.45 1.16
N GLU A 224 -19.15 -7.37 0.05
CA GLU A 224 -18.98 -8.43 -0.95
C GLU A 224 -17.66 -9.20 -0.78
N ALA A 225 -16.74 -8.68 0.03
CA ALA A 225 -15.42 -9.24 0.22
C ALA A 225 -15.45 -10.55 1.00
N GLN A 226 -14.60 -11.49 0.57
CA GLN A 226 -14.45 -12.80 1.19
C GLN A 226 -13.10 -12.90 1.89
N PRO A 227 -13.03 -13.38 3.15
CA PRO A 227 -11.75 -13.61 3.84
C PRO A 227 -10.92 -14.71 3.17
N LEU A 228 -9.63 -14.77 3.49
CA LEU A 228 -8.81 -15.95 3.21
C LEU A 228 -9.46 -17.20 3.78
N ALA A 229 -9.35 -18.30 3.05
CA ALA A 229 -9.88 -19.56 3.51
C ALA A 229 -9.11 -20.04 4.76
N GLY A 230 -9.81 -20.69 5.69
CA GLY A 230 -9.24 -21.11 6.96
C GLY A 230 -8.26 -22.28 6.86
N ASP A 231 -8.21 -22.97 5.71
CA ASP A 231 -7.31 -24.08 5.39
C ASP A 231 -5.96 -23.64 4.83
N VAL A 232 -5.75 -22.33 4.65
CA VAL A 232 -4.45 -21.77 4.26
C VAL A 232 -3.42 -22.02 5.37
N GLU A 233 -2.22 -22.47 4.99
CA GLU A 233 -1.12 -22.72 5.94
C GLU A 233 -0.45 -21.40 6.36
N TRP A 234 -0.75 -20.96 7.59
CA TRP A 234 -0.17 -19.76 8.18
C TRP A 234 1.26 -19.99 8.65
N ARG A 235 2.09 -18.94 8.58
CA ARG A 235 3.44 -18.97 9.17
C ARG A 235 3.36 -19.04 10.69
N ALA A 236 4.43 -19.54 11.31
CA ALA A 236 4.51 -19.72 12.76
C ALA A 236 4.40 -18.41 13.56
N ASP A 237 4.75 -17.27 12.93
CA ASP A 237 4.65 -15.92 13.49
C ASP A 237 3.25 -15.29 13.28
N GLY A 238 2.30 -16.03 12.71
CA GLY A 238 0.94 -15.57 12.48
C GLY A 238 0.74 -14.77 11.18
N PHE A 239 1.77 -14.63 10.33
CA PHE A 239 1.63 -14.00 9.02
C PHE A 239 1.03 -14.97 7.98
N PRO A 240 0.23 -14.46 7.02
CA PRO A 240 -0.30 -15.29 5.94
C PRO A 240 0.84 -15.76 5.03
N PRO A 241 0.70 -16.92 4.36
CA PRO A 241 1.72 -17.42 3.46
C PRO A 241 1.94 -16.43 2.32
N GLN A 242 3.21 -16.21 2.01
CA GLN A 242 3.64 -15.36 0.91
C GLN A 242 4.12 -16.23 -0.24
N THR A 243 3.47 -16.11 -1.40
CA THR A 243 4.03 -16.66 -2.64
C THR A 243 5.18 -15.77 -3.11
N HIS A 244 6.16 -16.37 -3.80
CA HIS A 244 7.32 -15.67 -4.38
C HIS A 244 8.06 -14.77 -3.37
N THR A 245 8.90 -15.39 -2.53
CA THR A 245 9.72 -14.68 -1.54
C THR A 245 10.81 -13.84 -2.20
N LEU A 246 11.49 -13.00 -1.41
CA LEU A 246 12.62 -12.20 -1.90
C LEU A 246 13.88 -13.04 -2.18
N GLN A 247 13.86 -14.36 -1.95
CA GLN A 247 15.04 -15.21 -1.94
C GLN A 247 15.85 -15.15 -3.24
N GLU A 248 15.18 -15.22 -4.40
CA GLU A 248 15.85 -15.14 -5.71
C GLU A 248 16.53 -13.78 -5.90
N ALA A 249 15.83 -12.70 -5.54
CA ALA A 249 16.35 -11.35 -5.68
C ALA A 249 17.49 -11.04 -4.70
N LEU A 250 17.45 -11.65 -3.51
CA LEU A 250 18.53 -11.58 -2.51
C LEU A 250 19.75 -12.40 -2.93
N ALA A 251 19.55 -13.55 -3.58
CA ALA A 251 20.65 -14.38 -4.09
C ALA A 251 21.46 -13.67 -5.21
N ASP A 252 20.82 -12.78 -5.96
CA ASP A 252 21.46 -11.96 -6.99
C ASP A 252 22.24 -10.76 -6.43
N LEU A 253 22.07 -10.42 -5.14
CA LEU A 253 22.82 -9.32 -4.54
C LEU A 253 24.27 -9.74 -4.28
N PRO A 254 25.25 -8.85 -4.52
CA PRO A 254 26.61 -9.10 -4.06
C PRO A 254 26.59 -9.29 -2.54
N PRO A 255 27.37 -10.25 -1.99
CA PRO A 255 27.42 -10.46 -0.56
C PRO A 255 27.78 -9.15 0.13
N ALA A 256 27.07 -8.83 1.21
CA ALA A 256 27.36 -7.65 2.01
C ALA A 256 28.86 -7.63 2.35
N PRO A 257 29.54 -6.47 2.23
CA PRO A 257 30.94 -6.39 2.62
C PRO A 257 31.03 -6.84 4.08
N ALA A 258 31.75 -7.95 4.33
CA ALA A 258 31.94 -8.48 5.67
C ALA A 258 32.39 -7.34 6.57
N ALA A 259 31.62 -7.08 7.63
CA ALA A 259 31.99 -6.07 8.61
C ALA A 259 33.43 -6.35 9.03
N ARG A 260 34.35 -5.43 8.72
CA ARG A 260 35.75 -5.58 9.13
C ARG A 260 35.71 -5.75 10.65
N PRO A 261 36.25 -6.85 11.20
CA PRO A 261 36.31 -6.98 12.64
C PRO A 261 37.04 -5.76 13.18
N ALA A 262 36.36 -5.02 14.06
CA ALA A 262 36.94 -3.85 14.70
C ALA A 262 38.27 -4.30 15.31
N ALA A 263 39.36 -3.68 14.84
CA ALA A 263 40.68 -3.96 15.38
C ALA A 263 40.72 -3.46 16.83
N GLY A 264 40.46 -4.34 17.79
CA GLY A 264 40.58 -4.03 19.21
C GLY A 264 39.76 -4.93 20.13
N GLY A 265 40.43 -5.90 20.75
CA GLY A 265 39.96 -6.57 21.97
C GLY A 265 39.37 -7.96 21.76
N HIS A 266 40.18 -8.99 21.95
CA HIS A 266 39.71 -10.36 22.19
C HIS A 266 39.08 -10.43 23.59
N GLY A 267 37.83 -9.99 23.69
CA GLY A 267 36.94 -10.40 24.77
C GLY A 267 36.00 -11.45 24.18
N ASN A 268 35.94 -12.62 24.80
CA ASN A 268 34.96 -13.67 24.47
C ASN A 268 33.56 -13.14 24.84
N ARG A 269 33.01 -12.24 24.01
CA ARG A 269 31.65 -11.74 24.11
C ARG A 269 30.79 -12.71 23.30
N PRO A 270 29.77 -13.36 23.90
CA PRO A 270 28.82 -14.15 23.12
C PRO A 270 28.24 -13.25 22.03
N ALA A 271 27.98 -13.82 20.85
CA ALA A 271 27.30 -13.11 19.76
C ALA A 271 26.03 -12.48 20.35
N PRO A 272 25.77 -11.18 20.09
CA PRO A 272 24.55 -10.55 20.56
C PRO A 272 23.34 -11.32 20.03
N ASP A 273 22.30 -11.42 20.86
CA ASP A 273 21.03 -11.98 20.45
C ASP A 273 20.49 -11.20 19.24
N ARG A 274 19.77 -11.87 18.33
CA ARG A 274 19.13 -11.22 17.17
C ARG A 274 18.26 -10.05 17.63
N ASP A 275 17.66 -10.16 18.80
CA ASP A 275 16.85 -9.11 19.45
C ASP A 275 17.67 -7.90 19.91
N GLU A 276 18.93 -8.09 20.32
CA GLU A 276 19.82 -6.99 20.72
C GLU A 276 20.42 -6.28 19.51
N GLU A 277 20.81 -7.02 18.47
CA GLU A 277 21.18 -6.44 17.17
C GLU A 277 20.02 -5.65 16.57
N PHE A 278 18.81 -6.22 16.67
CA PHE A 278 17.56 -5.61 16.25
C PHE A 278 17.29 -4.28 16.97
N ARG A 279 17.35 -4.24 18.31
CA ARG A 279 17.17 -2.97 19.07
C ARG A 279 18.30 -1.96 18.84
N ALA A 280 19.51 -2.42 18.58
CA ALA A 280 20.64 -1.55 18.24
C ALA A 280 20.51 -0.95 16.84
N TRP A 281 19.95 -1.70 15.90
CA TRP A 281 19.58 -1.23 14.57
C TRP A 281 18.37 -0.30 14.63
N GLU A 282 17.32 -0.61 15.38
CA GLU A 282 16.10 0.22 15.55
C GLU A 282 16.44 1.65 16.02
N ARG A 283 17.35 1.79 16.99
CA ARG A 283 17.87 3.10 17.42
C ARG A 283 18.63 3.85 16.33
N ARG A 284 19.29 3.14 15.41
CA ARG A 284 20.03 3.71 14.28
C ARG A 284 19.10 4.06 13.12
N SER A 285 18.06 3.26 12.91
CA SER A 285 17.04 3.43 11.88
C SER A 285 16.10 4.58 12.21
N GLN A 286 15.68 4.75 13.48
CA GLN A 286 14.94 5.93 13.93
C GLN A 286 15.70 7.23 13.65
N ALA A 287 17.02 7.24 13.87
CA ALA A 287 17.88 8.38 13.52
C ALA A 287 18.01 8.61 12.00
N SER A 288 17.80 7.57 11.19
CA SER A 288 17.74 7.68 9.72
C SER A 288 16.35 8.04 9.20
N GLU A 289 15.28 7.69 9.91
CA GLU A 289 13.91 8.12 9.62
C GLU A 289 13.71 9.60 9.94
N GLU A 290 14.37 10.12 10.99
CA GLU A 290 14.50 11.56 11.25
C GLU A 290 15.21 12.32 10.10
N PHE A 291 16.04 11.64 9.31
CA PHE A 291 16.68 12.23 8.11
C PHE A 291 15.70 12.31 6.91
N TRP A 292 14.67 11.46 6.87
CA TRP A 292 13.65 11.43 5.82
C TRP A 292 12.38 12.21 6.17
N ASP A 293 12.24 12.65 7.42
CA ASP A 293 11.20 13.59 7.79
C ASP A 293 11.51 14.96 7.17
N ARG A 294 10.53 15.50 6.47
CA ARG A 294 10.66 16.81 5.84
C ARG A 294 10.68 17.83 6.98
N ARG A 295 11.83 18.43 7.27
CA ARG A 295 11.95 19.54 8.21
C ARG A 295 10.88 20.59 7.86
N ASP A 296 9.92 20.81 8.76
CA ASP A 296 8.83 21.78 8.57
C ASP A 296 9.38 23.20 8.28
N ASP A 297 10.60 23.48 8.70
CA ASP A 297 11.38 24.69 8.45
C ASP A 297 11.89 24.87 7.00
N GLU A 298 11.69 23.88 6.12
CA GLU A 298 12.10 23.93 4.70
C GLU A 298 10.92 24.14 3.72
N ALA A 299 9.68 24.09 4.22
CA ALA A 299 8.46 24.34 3.44
C ALA A 299 8.04 25.82 3.40
N ASP A 300 8.70 26.69 4.17
CA ASP A 300 8.39 28.12 4.23
C ASP A 300 9.63 28.99 3.92
N PRO A 301 9.79 29.49 2.68
CA PRO A 301 10.84 30.43 2.35
C PRO A 301 10.64 31.81 3.03
N GLU A 302 9.46 32.10 3.58
CA GLU A 302 9.14 33.37 4.25
C GLU A 302 9.50 33.37 5.75
N ALA A 303 9.62 32.20 6.37
CA ALA A 303 10.08 32.06 7.76
C ALA A 303 11.51 32.59 7.99
N ARG A 304 12.31 32.75 6.93
CA ARG A 304 13.68 33.31 6.98
C ARG A 304 13.73 34.83 7.11
N LEU A 305 12.58 35.53 7.08
CA LEU A 305 12.53 37.00 7.12
C LEU A 305 11.87 37.58 8.37
N SER A 306 11.38 36.77 9.32
CA SER A 306 10.89 37.32 10.59
C SER A 306 12.02 37.40 11.62
N LEU A 307 12.56 38.62 11.77
CA LEU A 307 13.39 39.01 12.89
C LEU A 307 12.61 38.82 14.21
N ARG A 308 13.20 38.06 15.13
CA ARG A 308 12.81 37.99 16.56
C ARG A 308 12.75 39.40 17.17
N PRO A 309 11.93 39.60 18.23
CA PRO A 309 12.50 39.48 19.57
C PRO A 309 11.60 38.79 20.64
N LEU A 310 12.27 37.98 21.47
CA LEU A 310 12.22 37.87 22.94
C LEU A 310 10.93 37.46 23.73
N LEU A 311 11.04 36.24 24.32
CA LEU A 311 10.58 35.77 25.66
C LEU A 311 9.07 35.47 25.90
N PRO A 312 8.69 34.70 26.95
CA PRO A 312 9.07 33.31 27.26
C PRO A 312 7.85 32.37 27.50
N VAL A 313 8.11 31.07 27.39
CA VAL A 313 7.36 29.89 27.86
C VAL A 313 6.15 30.14 28.79
N VAL A 314 4.94 29.84 28.31
CA VAL A 314 3.79 29.47 29.16
C VAL A 314 3.15 28.20 28.61
N ARG A 315 3.17 27.16 29.43
CA ARG A 315 2.60 25.82 29.20
C ARG A 315 1.09 25.89 28.97
N VAL A 316 0.60 25.48 27.79
CA VAL A 316 -0.82 25.18 27.56
C VAL A 316 -1.05 23.68 27.81
N GLY A 317 -0.93 23.29 29.07
CA GLY A 317 -1.31 21.97 29.60
C GLY A 317 -2.63 22.03 30.35
N GLY A 318 -3.61 22.80 29.86
CA GLY A 318 -4.78 23.20 30.64
C GLY A 318 -6.06 23.44 29.84
N LEU A 319 -6.27 22.72 28.73
CA LEU A 319 -7.50 22.83 27.91
C LEU A 319 -8.13 21.47 27.59
N ILE A 320 -8.08 20.51 28.54
CA ILE A 320 -8.89 19.29 28.47
C ILE A 320 -9.88 19.19 29.65
N VAL A 321 -9.71 19.98 30.73
CA VAL A 321 -10.62 19.94 31.89
C VAL A 321 -11.76 20.98 31.82
N ALA A 322 -11.70 21.98 30.93
CA ALA A 322 -12.76 22.99 30.78
C ALA A 322 -13.82 22.65 29.70
N GLY A 323 -13.58 21.65 28.85
CA GLY A 323 -14.51 21.25 27.78
C GLY A 323 -15.61 20.27 28.22
N VAL A 324 -15.41 19.58 29.35
CA VAL A 324 -16.37 18.57 29.86
C VAL A 324 -17.44 19.19 30.77
N ALA A 325 -17.23 20.42 31.27
CA ALA A 325 -18.20 21.12 32.11
C ALA A 325 -19.24 21.94 31.30
N THR A 326 -19.02 22.21 30.02
CA THR A 326 -19.93 23.01 29.17
C THR A 326 -20.95 22.17 28.40
N VAL A 327 -20.77 20.85 28.28
CA VAL A 327 -21.72 19.97 27.57
C VAL A 327 -22.85 19.47 28.48
N LEU A 328 -22.69 19.50 29.80
CA LEU A 328 -23.74 19.10 30.76
C LEU A 328 -24.64 20.26 31.23
N GLY A 329 -24.30 21.51 30.89
CA GLY A 329 -25.11 22.70 31.21
C GLY A 329 -26.18 23.07 30.16
N ALA A 330 -26.04 22.60 28.92
CA ALA A 330 -26.94 22.98 27.82
C ALA A 330 -28.16 22.05 27.65
N GLY A 331 -28.20 20.89 28.32
CA GLY A 331 -29.32 19.94 28.24
C GLY A 331 -30.55 20.31 29.08
N ALA A 332 -30.42 21.16 30.10
CA ALA A 332 -31.52 21.53 30.99
C ALA A 332 -32.37 22.71 30.51
N ALA A 333 -31.91 23.47 29.51
CA ALA A 333 -32.60 24.67 29.02
C ALA A 333 -33.55 24.41 27.82
N TRP A 334 -33.47 23.26 27.16
CA TRP A 334 -34.32 22.92 26.01
C TRP A 334 -35.64 22.21 26.40
N SER A 335 -35.76 21.71 27.63
CA SER A 335 -36.96 21.01 28.10
C SER A 335 -38.12 21.94 28.54
N SER A 336 -37.91 23.25 28.63
CA SER A 336 -38.91 24.22 29.13
C SER A 336 -39.62 25.03 28.03
N LEU A 337 -39.37 24.72 26.74
CA LEU A 337 -39.91 25.49 25.60
C LEU A 337 -40.76 24.67 24.62
N GLN A 338 -41.12 23.42 24.94
CA GLN A 338 -42.09 22.68 24.12
C GLN A 338 -43.53 23.02 24.55
N PRO A 339 -44.39 23.53 23.65
CA PRO A 339 -45.80 23.71 23.94
C PRO A 339 -46.53 22.36 24.02
N ASN A 340 -47.46 22.25 24.96
CA ASN A 340 -48.27 21.06 25.27
C ASN A 340 -48.88 20.41 24.00
N PRO A 341 -48.76 19.08 23.80
CA PRO A 341 -49.56 18.38 22.82
C PRO A 341 -51.04 18.37 23.25
N ARG A 342 -51.91 18.78 22.33
CA ARG A 342 -53.37 18.65 22.50
C ARG A 342 -53.77 17.18 22.58
N PRO A 343 -54.77 16.80 23.39
CA PRO A 343 -55.27 15.43 23.43
C PRO A 343 -56.01 15.12 22.12
N VAL A 344 -55.49 14.15 21.36
CA VAL A 344 -56.21 13.55 20.24
C VAL A 344 -57.07 12.40 20.77
N ALA A 345 -58.34 12.45 20.42
CA ALA A 345 -59.38 11.52 20.84
C ALA A 345 -59.06 10.07 20.47
N ALA A 346 -59.44 9.16 21.37
CA ALA A 346 -59.44 7.73 21.15
C ALA A 346 -60.36 7.36 19.96
N VAL A 347 -59.82 6.58 19.02
CA VAL A 347 -60.60 5.89 17.98
C VAL A 347 -60.58 4.39 18.29
N ALA A 348 -61.78 3.82 18.30
CA ALA A 348 -62.09 2.43 18.63
C ALA A 348 -61.54 1.41 17.60
N PRO A 349 -61.40 0.13 17.96
CA PRO A 349 -60.87 -0.89 17.06
C PRO A 349 -61.97 -1.39 16.12
N GLY A 350 -61.71 -1.41 14.82
CA GLY A 350 -62.62 -2.01 13.87
C GLY A 350 -62.16 -1.92 12.42
N ALA A 351 -62.07 -3.10 11.81
CA ALA A 351 -62.05 -3.42 10.38
C ALA A 351 -60.68 -3.80 9.79
N SER A 352 -60.54 -5.11 9.57
CA SER A 352 -59.58 -5.74 8.68
C SER A 352 -59.63 -5.10 7.28
N ALA A 353 -58.48 -4.67 6.78
CA ALA A 353 -58.30 -4.33 5.38
C ALA A 353 -57.43 -5.41 4.71
N THR A 354 -58.08 -6.17 3.84
CA THR A 354 -57.50 -7.13 2.91
C THR A 354 -56.50 -6.42 1.99
N VAL A 355 -55.25 -6.88 1.97
CA VAL A 355 -54.24 -6.46 0.99
C VAL A 355 -54.44 -7.27 -0.29
N THR A 356 -54.93 -6.60 -1.33
CA THR A 356 -54.95 -7.14 -2.69
C THR A 356 -53.54 -7.11 -3.26
N LEU A 357 -52.97 -8.28 -3.52
CA LEU A 357 -51.74 -8.46 -4.32
C LEU A 357 -51.96 -7.87 -5.72
N LEU A 358 -51.16 -6.88 -6.08
CA LEU A 358 -51.07 -6.38 -7.46
C LEU A 358 -50.05 -7.24 -8.23
N ALA A 359 -50.38 -7.46 -9.51
CA ALA A 359 -49.86 -8.46 -10.42
C ALA A 359 -48.37 -8.35 -10.80
N ASP A 360 -47.86 -9.50 -11.26
CA ASP A 360 -46.58 -9.73 -11.94
C ASP A 360 -46.25 -8.71 -13.06
N PRO A 361 -44.98 -8.34 -13.25
CA PRO A 361 -44.53 -7.66 -14.46
C PRO A 361 -44.52 -8.61 -15.68
N PRO A 362 -44.72 -8.10 -16.90
CA PRO A 362 -44.81 -8.94 -18.10
C PRO A 362 -43.47 -9.57 -18.50
N LEU A 363 -43.58 -10.80 -19.00
CA LEU A 363 -42.53 -11.60 -19.64
C LEU A 363 -41.90 -10.82 -20.81
N LEU A 364 -40.57 -10.73 -20.84
CA LEU A 364 -39.81 -10.31 -22.02
C LEU A 364 -39.81 -11.43 -23.08
N ASP A 365 -40.06 -11.07 -24.34
CA ASP A 365 -40.00 -11.97 -25.50
C ASP A 365 -38.58 -12.57 -25.67
N PRO A 366 -38.45 -13.84 -26.10
CA PRO A 366 -37.16 -14.43 -26.42
C PRO A 366 -36.56 -13.85 -27.70
N LEU A 367 -35.24 -13.61 -27.68
CA LEU A 367 -34.41 -13.20 -28.81
C LEU A 367 -34.44 -14.24 -29.94
N PRO A 368 -34.35 -13.84 -31.22
CA PRO A 368 -34.30 -14.76 -32.35
C PRO A 368 -32.98 -15.55 -32.41
N GLU A 369 -33.09 -16.85 -32.71
CA GLU A 369 -31.98 -17.79 -32.89
C GLU A 369 -31.09 -17.42 -34.10
N ASP A 370 -29.78 -17.55 -33.94
CA ASP A 370 -28.78 -17.43 -35.01
C ASP A 370 -28.90 -18.59 -36.04
N PRO A 371 -28.70 -18.33 -37.35
CA PRO A 371 -28.74 -19.36 -38.37
C PRO A 371 -27.47 -20.26 -38.35
N PRO A 372 -27.59 -21.52 -38.80
CA PRO A 372 -26.52 -22.51 -38.70
C PRO A 372 -25.34 -22.23 -39.64
N THR A 373 -24.13 -22.40 -39.10
CA THR A 373 -22.85 -22.34 -39.80
C THR A 373 -22.73 -23.47 -40.82
N GLU A 374 -22.71 -23.13 -42.12
CA GLU A 374 -22.34 -24.06 -43.18
C GLU A 374 -20.86 -24.50 -43.00
N GLN A 375 -20.67 -25.81 -42.85
CA GLN A 375 -19.38 -26.47 -42.96
C GLN A 375 -18.91 -26.44 -44.41
N ARG A 376 -17.76 -25.82 -44.67
CA ARG A 376 -17.05 -25.96 -45.95
C ARG A 376 -15.81 -26.84 -45.75
N THR A 377 -15.87 -27.99 -46.42
CA THR A 377 -14.76 -28.90 -46.73
C THR A 377 -13.65 -28.23 -47.51
#